data_AF-A0A6A0INZ4-F1
#
_entry.id   AF-A0A6A0INZ4-F1
#
_cell.length_a   1.000
_cell.length_b   1.000
_cell.length_c   1.000
_cell.angle_alpha   90.00
_cell.angle_beta   90.00
_cell.angle_gamma   90.00
#
_symmetry.space_group_name_H-M   'P 1'
#
loop_
_entity.id
_entity.type
_entity.pdbx_description
1 polymer ?
#
loop_
_entity_poly.entity_id
_entity_poly.type
_entity_poly.pdbx_seq_one_letter_code
_entity_poly.pdbx_strand_id
1 'polypeptide(L)'
;MIHGPVNVALSPAEWRLICALREVPEGNLKRHVDRLLDELVHFLRDPHCATQQADGVPCATPQADCDQCAKLTEMVDSLAVAHPGSDS
;
A
#
# COMPACT_ATOMS: atom_id res chain seq x y z
N MET A 1 6.32 -22.13 -3.70
CA MET A 1 7.23 -22.24 -2.54
C MET A 1 6.35 -22.27 -1.30
N ILE A 2 6.33 -23.36 -0.54
CA ILE A 2 5.62 -23.39 0.74
C ILE A 2 6.62 -22.84 1.76
N HIS A 3 6.46 -21.59 2.17
CA HIS A 3 7.26 -21.01 3.24
C HIS A 3 6.87 -21.70 4.56
N GLY A 4 7.85 -22.14 5.33
CA GLY A 4 7.65 -22.67 6.68
C GLY A 4 7.05 -21.60 7.62
N PRO A 5 6.70 -21.96 8.86
CA PRO A 5 6.08 -21.02 9.80
C PRO A 5 6.98 -19.79 9.99
N VAL A 6 6.42 -18.60 9.72
CA VAL A 6 7.08 -17.32 9.95
C VAL A 6 6.75 -16.85 11.36
N ASN A 7 7.77 -16.66 12.19
CA ASN A 7 7.62 -16.12 13.54
C ASN A 7 7.99 -14.63 13.53
N VAL A 8 7.03 -13.78 13.87
CA VAL A 8 7.19 -12.32 13.92
C VAL A 8 6.48 -11.78 15.15
N ALA A 9 7.14 -10.87 15.86
CA ALA A 9 6.51 -10.10 16.92
C ALA A 9 5.65 -9.00 16.29
N LEU A 10 4.40 -8.89 16.73
CA LEU A 10 3.45 -7.88 16.28
C LEU A 10 3.07 -7.00 17.47
N SER A 11 2.98 -5.70 17.24
CA SER A 11 2.32 -4.78 18.15
C SER A 11 0.83 -5.13 18.28
N PRO A 12 0.16 -4.68 19.36
CA PRO A 12 -1.28 -4.90 19.51
C PRO A 12 -2.11 -4.30 18.36
N ALA A 13 -1.65 -3.22 17.73
CA ALA A 13 -2.32 -2.61 16.59
C ALA A 13 -2.20 -3.48 15.33
N GLU A 14 -1.00 -3.96 15.00
CA GLU A 14 -0.76 -4.86 13.86
C GLU A 14 -1.52 -6.18 14.03
N TRP A 15 -1.55 -6.73 15.25
CA TRP A 15 -2.32 -7.94 15.53
C TRP A 15 -3.82 -7.76 15.24
N ARG A 16 -4.41 -6.65 15.71
CA ARG A 16 -5.82 -6.35 15.43
C ARG A 16 -6.11 -6.23 13.94
N LEU A 17 -5.23 -5.55 13.20
CA LEU A 17 -5.37 -5.42 11.75
C LEU A 17 -5.32 -6.79 11.06
N ILE A 18 -4.34 -7.62 11.38
CA ILE A 18 -4.18 -8.96 10.78
C ILE A 18 -5.38 -9.86 11.11
N CYS A 19 -5.87 -9.83 12.35
CA CYS A 19 -7.08 -10.57 12.74
C CYS A 19 -8.29 -10.11 11.94
N ALA A 20 -8.53 -8.80 11.86
CA ALA A 20 -9.67 -8.25 11.11
C ALA A 20 -9.63 -8.68 9.63
N LEU A 21 -8.45 -8.66 9.00
CA LEU A 21 -8.28 -9.12 7.61
C LEU A 21 -8.55 -10.61 7.43
N ARG A 22 -8.21 -11.45 8.42
CA ARG A 22 -8.44 -12.90 8.38
C ARG A 22 -9.90 -13.29 8.64
N GLU A 23 -10.62 -12.48 9.40
CA GLU A 23 -12.02 -12.71 9.73
C GLU A 23 -12.99 -12.31 8.62
N VAL A 24 -12.51 -11.62 7.57
CA VAL A 24 -13.32 -11.25 6.40
C VAL A 24 -13.90 -12.54 5.76
N PRO A 25 -15.23 -12.69 5.71
CA PRO A 25 -15.85 -13.89 5.14
C PRO A 25 -15.53 -14.06 3.67
N GLU A 26 -15.38 -15.32 3.24
CA GLU A 26 -15.17 -15.67 1.83
C GLU A 26 -16.26 -15.09 0.93
N GLY A 27 -15.86 -14.52 -0.22
CA GLY A 27 -16.78 -13.92 -1.17
C GLY A 27 -16.20 -12.70 -1.88
N ASN A 28 -17.10 -11.86 -2.40
CA ASN A 28 -16.71 -10.68 -3.20
C ASN A 28 -15.86 -9.70 -2.40
N LEU A 29 -16.25 -9.39 -1.16
CA LEU A 29 -15.52 -8.45 -0.32
C LEU A 29 -14.08 -8.92 -0.07
N LYS A 30 -13.90 -10.18 0.34
CA LYS A 30 -12.58 -10.79 0.56
C LYS A 30 -11.68 -10.64 -0.67
N ARG A 31 -12.19 -10.97 -1.86
CA ARG A 31 -11.43 -10.84 -3.12
C ARG A 31 -11.00 -9.40 -3.42
N HIS A 32 -11.86 -8.42 -3.14
CA HIS A 32 -11.52 -7.00 -3.34
C HIS A 32 -10.46 -6.53 -2.34
N VAL A 33 -10.60 -6.94 -1.07
CA VAL A 33 -9.61 -6.62 -0.02
C VAL A 33 -8.26 -7.25 -0.35
N ASP A 34 -8.23 -8.53 -0.74
CA ASP A 34 -6.98 -9.22 -1.12
C ASP A 34 -6.30 -8.53 -2.30
N ARG A 35 -7.07 -8.19 -3.33
CA ARG A 35 -6.55 -7.46 -4.50
C ARG A 35 -6.00 -6.10 -4.12
N LEU A 36 -6.71 -5.35 -3.28
CA LEU A 36 -6.26 -4.04 -2.82
C LEU A 36 -4.95 -4.14 -2.04
N LEU A 37 -4.83 -5.13 -1.16
CA LEU A 37 -3.61 -5.36 -0.39
C LEU A 37 -2.44 -5.78 -1.28
N ASP A 38 -2.66 -6.65 -2.27
CA ASP A 38 -1.63 -7.04 -3.25
C ASP A 38 -1.16 -5.84 -4.08
N GLU A 39 -2.09 -5.03 -4.57
CA GLU A 39 -1.77 -3.80 -5.33
C GLU A 39 -1.01 -2.80 -4.45
N LEU A 40 -1.40 -2.65 -3.18
CA LEU A 40 -0.69 -1.80 -2.22
C LEU A 40 0.73 -2.32 -1.94
N VAL A 41 0.90 -3.61 -1.70
CA VAL A 41 2.23 -4.21 -1.46
C VAL A 41 3.11 -4.08 -2.69
N HIS A 42 2.55 -4.26 -3.89
CA HIS A 42 3.27 -4.06 -5.14
C HIS A 42 3.73 -2.60 -5.27
N PHE A 43 2.82 -1.66 -5.05
CA PHE A 43 3.11 -0.23 -5.07
C PHE A 43 4.18 0.17 -4.05
N LEU A 44 4.10 -0.32 -2.81
CA LEU A 44 5.10 -0.01 -1.76
C LEU A 44 6.50 -0.52 -2.09
N ARG A 45 6.63 -1.56 -2.93
CA ARG A 45 7.93 -2.07 -3.39
C ARG A 45 8.54 -1.21 -4.49
N ASP A 46 7.71 -0.63 -5.35
CA ASP A 46 8.15 0.15 -6.50
C ASP A 46 7.17 1.30 -6.76
N PRO A 47 7.27 2.39 -5.97
CA PRO A 47 6.29 3.45 -6.02
C PRO A 47 6.55 4.34 -7.24
N HIS A 48 5.83 4.12 -8.34
CA HIS A 48 5.86 5.02 -9.50
C HIS A 48 4.54 5.00 -10.29
N CYS A 49 4.25 6.09 -11.00
CA CYS A 49 3.11 6.14 -11.93
C CYS A 49 3.44 5.31 -13.18
N ALA A 50 2.49 4.54 -13.72
CA ALA A 50 2.70 3.73 -14.94
C ALA A 50 2.71 4.58 -16.23
N THR A 51 2.80 5.92 -16.11
CA THR A 51 2.79 6.86 -17.22
C THR A 51 4.19 7.36 -17.55
N GLN A 52 4.28 8.09 -18.65
CA GLN A 52 5.50 8.79 -19.07
C GLN A 52 5.39 10.27 -18.71
N GLN A 53 6.55 10.89 -18.47
CA GLN A 53 6.72 12.34 -18.38
C GLN A 53 6.51 12.99 -19.76
N ALA A 54 6.45 14.33 -19.79
CA ALA A 54 6.20 15.09 -21.02
C ALA A 54 7.26 14.87 -22.12
N ASP A 55 8.45 14.41 -21.76
CA ASP A 55 9.56 14.07 -22.66
C ASP A 55 9.55 12.58 -23.10
N GLY A 56 8.54 11.81 -22.68
CA GLY A 56 8.40 10.38 -23.00
C GLY A 56 9.18 9.46 -22.06
N VAL A 57 9.88 9.97 -21.06
CA VAL A 57 10.62 9.16 -20.08
C VAL A 57 9.63 8.52 -19.10
N PRO A 58 9.66 7.19 -18.87
CA PRO A 58 8.85 6.55 -17.85
C PRO A 58 9.15 7.13 -16.47
N CYS A 59 8.11 7.34 -15.67
CA CYS A 59 8.30 7.84 -14.32
C CYS A 59 8.98 6.77 -13.46
N ALA A 60 10.23 7.04 -13.07
CA ALA A 60 11.03 6.11 -12.27
C ALA A 60 10.86 6.32 -10.76
N THR A 61 10.24 7.43 -10.34
CA THR A 61 9.99 7.76 -8.93
C THR A 61 8.65 8.51 -8.77
N PRO A 62 8.07 8.56 -7.56
CA PRO A 62 6.87 9.35 -7.27
C PRO A 62 7.06 10.85 -7.43
N GLN A 63 8.32 11.33 -7.47
CA GLN A 63 8.66 12.75 -7.62
C GLN A 63 8.84 13.15 -9.09
N ALA A 64 8.60 12.23 -10.03
CA ALA A 64 8.61 12.56 -11.45
C ALA A 64 7.52 13.59 -11.77
N ASP A 65 7.83 14.49 -12.71
CA ASP A 65 6.92 15.55 -13.18
C ASP A 65 5.84 14.94 -14.10
N CYS A 66 4.89 14.23 -13.46
CA CYS A 66 3.80 13.45 -14.03
C CYS A 66 2.53 13.78 -13.22
N ASP A 67 1.42 14.13 -13.88
CA ASP A 67 0.14 14.44 -13.21
C ASP A 67 -0.34 13.30 -12.29
N GLN A 68 -0.06 12.05 -12.65
CA GLN A 68 -0.37 10.91 -11.80
C GLN A 68 0.56 10.80 -10.57
N CYS A 69 1.85 11.12 -10.71
CA CYS A 69 2.83 11.13 -9.62
C CYS A 69 2.50 12.22 -8.59
N ALA A 70 2.05 13.39 -9.05
CA ALA A 70 1.57 14.45 -8.18
C ALA A 70 0.34 14.01 -7.36
N LYS A 71 -0.67 13.41 -8.00
CA LYS A 71 -1.87 12.88 -7.32
C LYS A 71 -1.54 11.75 -6.33
N LEU A 72 -0.61 10.88 -6.71
CA LEU A 72 -0.15 9.79 -5.88
C LEU A 72 0.55 10.31 -4.62
N THR A 73 1.42 11.31 -4.77
CA THR A 73 2.11 11.96 -3.65
C THR A 73 1.12 12.65 -2.72
N GLU A 74 0.16 13.40 -3.27
CA GLU A 74 -0.90 14.07 -2.49
C GLU A 74 -1.76 13.06 -1.70
N MET A 75 -2.08 11.92 -2.31
CA MET A 75 -2.82 10.85 -1.62
C MET A 75 -2.01 10.28 -0.45
N VAL A 76 -0.72 10.01 -0.65
CA VAL A 76 0.18 9.50 0.41
C VAL A 76 0.33 10.52 1.54
N ASP A 77 0.51 11.80 1.21
CA ASP A 77 0.62 12.87 2.20
C ASP A 77 -0.67 13.02 3.02
N SER A 78 -1.84 12.86 2.39
CA SER A 78 -3.13 12.91 3.09
C SER A 78 -3.30 11.78 4.11
N LEU A 79 -2.73 10.61 3.85
CA LEU A 79 -2.73 9.46 4.77
C LEU A 79 -1.80 9.69 5.97
N ALA A 80 -0.65 10.36 5.76
CA ALA A 80 0.23 10.74 6.86
C ALA A 80 -0.41 11.79 7.78
N VAL A 81 -1.14 12.75 7.22
CA VAL A 81 -1.84 13.80 7.98
C VAL A 81 -3.05 13.25 8.75
N ALA A 82 -3.71 12.20 8.26
CA ALA A 82 -4.83 11.56 8.94
C ALA A 82 -4.42 10.74 10.19
N HIS A 83 -3.12 10.49 10.40
CA HIS A 83 -2.56 9.81 11.57
C HIS A 83 -1.64 10.71 12.43
N PRO A 84 -2.16 11.76 13.09
CA PRO A 84 -1.41 12.45 14.14
C PRO A 84 -1.53 11.66 15.45
N GLY A 85 -0.75 10.58 15.63
CA GLY A 85 -0.71 9.89 16.92
C GLY A 85 -0.34 8.41 16.88
N SER A 86 0.91 8.10 16.55
CA SER A 86 1.53 6.83 16.93
C SER A 86 3.02 7.02 17.22
N ASP A 87 3.35 8.01 18.04
CA ASP A 87 4.58 8.00 18.84
C ASP A 87 4.14 7.87 20.30
N SER A 88 4.43 6.70 20.88
CA SER A 88 4.45 6.44 22.32
C SER A 88 5.63 5.52 22.59
#